data_AF-A0A7C5XQ62-F1
#
_entry.id   AF-A0A7C5XQ62-F1
#
_cell.length_a   1.000
_cell.length_b   1.000
_cell.length_c   1.000
_cell.angle_alpha   90.00
_cell.angle_beta   90.00
_cell.angle_gamma   90.00
#
_symmetry.space_group_name_H-M   'P 1'
#
loop_
_entity.id
_entity.type
_entity.pdbx_description
1 polymer ?
#
loop_
_entity_poly.entity_id
_entity_poly.type
_entity_poly.pdbx_seq_one_letter_code
_entity_poly.pdbx_strand_id
1 'polypeptide(L)' 'MRCFFNEGDRTCVLICGRVICDEETVKDYVALCEPCAKGDKNKCVELYRRFGCHSVTGWWI' A
#
# COMPACT_ATOMS: atom_id res chain seq x y z
N MET A 1 -1.12 -1.85 12.20
CA MET A 1 -2.03 -1.40 11.14
C MET A 1 -2.11 -2.52 10.11
N ARG A 2 -3.30 -2.99 9.71
CA ARG A 2 -3.40 -4.04 8.67
C ARG A 2 -3.38 -3.37 7.31
N CYS A 3 -2.45 -3.77 6.44
CA CYS A 3 -2.25 -3.23 5.10
C CYS A 3 -3.25 -3.78 4.07
N PHE A 4 -4.02 -4.79 4.44
CA PHE A 4 -5.01 -5.47 3.62
C PHE A 4 -6.24 -5.80 4.48
N PHE A 5 -7.34 -6.09 3.81
CA PHE A 5 -8.59 -6.56 4.41
C PHE A 5 -9.17 -7.69 3.57
N ASN A 6 -10.02 -8.52 4.17
CA ASN A 6 -10.67 -9.62 3.47
C ASN A 6 -12.09 -9.20 3.10
N GLU A 7 -12.45 -9.39 1.84
CA GLU A 7 -13.80 -9.22 1.31
C GLU A 7 -14.28 -10.58 0.80
N GLY A 8 -15.02 -11.29 1.64
CA GLY A 8 -15.34 -12.71 1.42
C GLY A 8 -14.08 -13.58 1.44
N ASP A 9 -13.88 -14.37 0.39
CA ASP A 9 -12.69 -15.22 0.20
C ASP A 9 -11.50 -14.50 -0.43
N ARG A 10 -11.61 -13.19 -0.72
CA ARG A 10 -10.57 -12.42 -1.42
C ARG A 10 -9.85 -11.48 -0.46
N THR A 11 -8.53 -11.42 -0.58
CA THR A 11 -7.72 -10.39 0.10
C THR A 11 -7.66 -9.16 -0.80
N CYS A 12 -7.94 -8.00 -0.23
CA CYS A 12 -7.96 -6.73 -0.94
C CYS A 12 -7.15 -5.66 -0.19
N VAL A 13 -6.68 -4.67 -0.94
CA VAL A 13 -5.95 -3.52 -0.41
C VAL A 13 -6.66 -2.23 -0.83
N LEU A 14 -6.62 -1.22 0.05
CA LEU A 14 -7.14 0.10 -0.25
C LEU A 14 -5.98 0.98 -0.72
N ILE A 15 -5.84 1.13 -2.04
CA ILE A 15 -4.83 1.98 -2.65
C ILE A 15 -5.54 3.26 -3.08
N CYS A 16 -5.27 4.35 -2.37
CA CYS A 16 -5.77 5.69 -2.71
C CYS A 16 -7.29 5.80 -2.87
N GLY A 17 -8.04 5.16 -1.96
CA GLY A 17 -9.51 5.15 -2.02
C GLY A 17 -10.09 4.19 -3.05
N ARG A 18 -9.26 3.40 -3.75
CA ARG A 18 -9.70 2.31 -4.60
C ARG A 18 -9.42 0.97 -3.95
N VAL A 19 -10.42 0.10 -3.96
CA VAL A 19 -10.29 -1.28 -3.53
C VAL A 19 -9.68 -2.09 -4.67
N ILE A 20 -8.55 -2.73 -4.41
CA ILE A 20 -7.86 -3.62 -5.36
C ILE A 20 -7.78 -5.00 -4.72
N CYS A 21 -8.40 -5.99 -5.35
CA CYS A 21 -8.42 -7.39 -4.90
C CYS A 21 -7.61 -8.31 -5.84
N ASP A 22 -6.83 -7.72 -6.74
CA ASP A 22 -5.92 -8.45 -7.62
C ASP A 22 -4.80 -9.07 -6.78
N GLU A 23 -4.63 -10.39 -6.89
CA GLU A 23 -3.72 -11.13 -6.00
C GLU A 23 -2.27 -10.66 -6.14
N GLU A 24 -1.81 -10.39 -7.36
CA GLU A 24 -0.45 -9.91 -7.61
C GLU A 24 -0.21 -8.53 -6.98
N THR A 25 -1.14 -7.61 -7.22
CA THR A 25 -1.10 -6.25 -6.67
C THR A 25 -1.17 -6.25 -5.15
N VAL A 26 -2.06 -7.07 -4.57
CA VAL A 26 -2.22 -7.23 -3.12
C VAL A 26 -0.93 -7.75 -2.52
N LYS A 27 -0.31 -8.76 -3.13
CA LYS A 27 0.92 -9.37 -2.63
C LYS A 27 2.10 -8.40 -2.66
N ASP A 28 2.26 -7.65 -3.76
CA ASP A 28 3.32 -6.62 -3.88
C ASP A 28 3.09 -5.47 -2.90
N TYR A 29 1.85 -5.00 -2.75
CA TYR A 29 1.49 -3.95 -1.79
C TYR A 29 1.77 -4.38 -0.34
N VAL A 30 1.33 -5.58 0.06
CA VAL A 30 1.52 -6.10 1.41
C VAL A 30 3.01 -6.32 1.71
N ALA A 31 3.77 -6.84 0.75
CA ALA A 31 5.21 -7.04 0.88
C ALA A 31 6.00 -5.74 1.14
N LEU A 32 5.47 -4.59 0.71
CA LEU A 32 6.06 -3.28 0.97
C LEU A 32 5.45 -2.60 2.20
N CYS A 33 4.15 -2.77 2.43
CA CYS A 33 3.43 -2.10 3.51
C CYS A 33 3.73 -2.69 4.89
N GLU A 34 3.89 -4.01 5.01
CA GLU A 34 4.27 -4.63 6.29
C GLU A 34 5.63 -4.15 6.82
N PRO A 35 6.73 -4.19 6.05
CA PRO A 35 8.01 -3.67 6.53
C PRO A 35 7.98 -2.16 6.74
N CYS A 36 7.25 -1.41 5.91
CA CYS A 36 7.03 0.01 6.15
C CYS A 36 6.36 0.25 7.53
N ALA A 37 5.30 -0.49 7.84
CA ALA A 37 4.61 -0.41 9.14
C ALA A 37 5.48 -0.85 10.33
N LYS A 38 6.51 -1.68 10.08
CA LYS A 38 7.52 -2.10 11.07
C LYS A 38 8.67 -1.10 11.22
N GLY A 39 8.71 -0.03 10.42
CA GLY A 39 9.70 1.05 10.51
C GLY A 39 10.79 1.05 9.44
N ASP A 40 10.70 0.18 8.42
CA ASP A 40 11.60 0.21 7.28
C ASP A 40 11.26 1.38 6.35
N LYS A 41 12.02 2.46 6.49
CA LYS A 41 11.84 3.70 5.72
C LYS A 41 12.04 3.49 4.22
N ASN A 42 12.94 2.59 3.81
CA ASN A 42 13.17 2.34 2.39
C ASN A 42 11.96 1.68 1.75
N LYS A 43 11.34 0.74 2.48
CA LYS A 43 10.10 0.11 2.03
C LYS A 43 8.92 1.07 2.03
N CYS A 44 8.85 2.02 2.96
CA CYS A 44 7.86 3.10 2.89
C CYS A 44 8.02 3.98 1.65
N VAL A 45 9.27 4.36 1.31
CA VAL A 45 9.56 5.15 0.11
C VAL A 45 9.21 4.35 -1.15
N GLU A 46 9.54 3.05 -1.19
CA GLU A 46 9.20 2.17 -2.31
C GLU A 46 7.68 1.98 -2.45
N LEU A 47 6.97 1.76 -1.34
CA LEU A 47 5.52 1.67 -1.28
C LEU A 47 4.88 2.96 -1.82
N TYR A 48 5.35 4.12 -1.37
CA TYR A 48 4.84 5.41 -1.83
C TYR A 48 5.20 5.68 -3.30
N ARG A 49 6.36 5.24 -3.77
CA ARG A 49 6.76 5.40 -5.18
C ARG A 49 5.91 4.55 -6.12
N ARG A 50 5.55 3.33 -5.71
CA ARG A 50 4.75 2.39 -6.54
C ARG A 50 3.25 2.62 -6.42
N PHE A 51 2.77 2.86 -5.20
CA PHE A 51 1.35 2.86 -4.85
C PHE A 51 0.89 4.16 -4.19
N GLY A 52 1.80 5.09 -3.92
CA GLY A 52 1.46 6.40 -3.38
C GLY A 52 0.72 7.20 -4.45
N CYS A 53 -0.43 7.74 -4.09
CA CYS A 53 -1.11 8.66 -4.97
C CYS A 53 -0.56 10.05 -4.80
N HIS A 54 0.00 10.58 -5.88
CA HIS A 54 0.32 11.98 -6.03
C HIS A 54 -0.96 12.83 -6.00
N SER A 55 -1.53 13.05 -4.81
CA SER A 55 -2.62 14.01 -4.58
C SER A 55 -3.00 14.09 -3.09
N VAL A 56 -2.11 14.57 -2.23
CA VAL A 56 -2.50 15.29 -1.00
C VAL A 56 -1.30 16.10 -0.51
N THR A 57 -1.33 17.41 -0.83
CA THR A 57 -0.48 18.52 -0.32
C THR A 57 1.03 18.42 -0.55
N GLY A 58 1.57 19.40 -1.28
CA GLY A 58 2.95 19.44 -1.75
C GLY A 58 4.01 19.46 -0.64
N TRP A 59 4.84 18.44 -0.62
CA TRP A 59 6.22 18.51 -0.12
C TRP A 59 7.17 18.13 -1.26
N TRP A 60 7.23 19.01 -2.25
CA TRP A 60 8.48 19.34 -2.92
C TRP A 60 8.81 20.76 -2.45
N ILE A 61 9.91 20.87 -1.69
CA ILE A 61 10.54 22.11 -1.16
C ILE A 61 9.87 22.67 0.10
#